data_AF-A0A0N8QSP5-F1
#
_entry.id   AF-A0A0N8QSP5-F1
#
_cell.length_a   1.000
_cell.length_b   1.000
_cell.length_c   1.000
_cell.angle_alpha   90.00
_cell.angle_beta   90.00
_cell.angle_gamma   90.00
#
_symmetry.space_group_name_H-M   'P 1'
#
loop_
_entity.id
_entity.type
_entity.pdbx_description
1 polymer ?
#
loop_
_entity_poly.entity_id
_entity_poly.type
_entity_poly.pdbx_seq_one_letter_code
_entity_poly.pdbx_strand_id
1 'polypeptide(L)'
;MNRLCCVLLVMLPVTAFAYPIEVEKQYQGVKIDYVTHDVYHNIGSITVNNYGDVDAKCSAVFVNGPEAPRTRHVQVGAGQSVDVSSTFNRSIIKLRIRLNCQPA
;
A
#
# COMPACT_ATOMS: atom_id res chain seq x y z
N MET A 1 45.04 12.64 1.78
CA MET A 1 44.17 12.39 0.61
C MET A 1 42.90 11.59 0.96
N ASN A 2 42.27 11.76 2.14
CA ASN A 2 41.10 10.94 2.54
C ASN A 2 39.83 11.73 2.88
N ARG A 3 39.87 13.07 2.94
CA ARG A 3 38.71 13.89 3.35
C ARG A 3 37.90 14.45 2.17
N LEU A 4 38.46 14.43 0.97
CA LEU A 4 37.79 14.93 -0.24
C LEU A 4 36.74 13.95 -0.80
N CYS A 5 36.92 12.64 -0.58
CA CYS A 5 35.99 11.61 -1.06
C CYS A 5 34.59 11.73 -0.45
N CYS A 6 34.47 12.16 0.81
CA CYS A 6 33.16 12.26 1.48
C CYS A 6 32.30 13.40 0.92
N VAL A 7 32.90 14.45 0.37
CA VAL A 7 32.17 15.61 -0.18
C VAL A 7 31.43 15.24 -1.47
N LEU A 8 31.98 14.32 -2.27
CA LEU A 8 31.35 13.84 -3.50
C LEU A 8 30.07 13.02 -3.25
N LEU A 9 30.02 12.26 -2.14
CA LEU A 9 28.83 11.48 -1.77
C LEU A 9 27.63 12.35 -1.40
N VAL A 10 27.85 13.59 -0.92
CA VAL A 10 26.78 14.53 -0.58
C VAL A 10 26.12 15.12 -1.84
N MET A 11 26.77 15.04 -3.00
CA MET A 11 26.24 15.58 -4.26
C MET A 11 25.43 14.57 -5.08
N LEU A 12 25.24 13.34 -4.58
CA LEU A 12 24.34 12.39 -5.21
C LEU A 12 22.88 12.84 -4.98
N PRO A 13 22.07 13.01 -6.04
CA PRO A 13 20.67 13.38 -5.89
C PRO A 13 19.91 12.25 -5.20
N VAL A 14 19.36 12.53 -4.01
CA VAL A 14 18.54 11.59 -3.22
C VAL A 14 17.06 11.73 -3.58
N THR A 15 16.75 11.92 -4.86
CA THR A 15 15.35 12.09 -5.30
C THR A 15 14.71 10.72 -5.51
N ALA A 16 13.98 10.23 -4.51
CA ALA A 16 13.10 9.08 -4.64
C ALA A 16 11.72 9.57 -5.12
N PHE A 17 11.35 9.24 -6.37
CA PHE A 17 10.04 9.55 -6.91
C PHE A 17 9.08 8.39 -6.66
N ALA A 18 8.42 8.41 -5.51
CA ALA A 18 7.28 7.55 -5.22
C ALA A 18 6.02 8.11 -5.89
N TYR A 19 5.18 7.24 -6.47
CA TYR A 19 3.86 7.69 -6.90
C TYR A 19 2.97 7.98 -5.66
N PRO A 20 2.11 9.00 -5.70
CA PRO A 20 1.21 9.30 -4.59
C PRO A 20 0.20 8.17 -4.39
N ILE A 21 -0.01 7.78 -3.13
CA ILE A 21 -0.97 6.74 -2.71
C ILE A 21 -2.02 7.37 -1.79
N GLU A 22 -3.30 7.20 -2.14
CA GLU A 22 -4.44 7.60 -1.31
C GLU A 22 -5.21 6.35 -0.89
N VAL A 23 -5.56 6.27 0.40
CA VAL A 23 -6.37 5.17 0.93
C VAL A 23 -7.67 5.72 1.50
N GLU A 24 -8.78 5.27 0.93
CA GLU A 24 -10.12 5.52 1.45
C GLU A 24 -10.50 4.35 2.37
N LYS A 25 -10.86 4.67 3.62
CA LYS A 25 -11.11 3.67 4.66
C LYS A 25 -12.61 3.59 4.95
N GLN A 26 -13.17 2.39 4.97
CA GLN A 26 -14.54 2.12 5.42
C GLN A 26 -14.54 0.91 6.35
N TYR A 27 -14.55 1.15 7.65
CA TYR A 27 -14.47 0.08 8.65
C TYR A 27 -15.76 -0.04 9.44
N GLN A 28 -16.19 -1.28 9.67
CA GLN A 28 -17.36 -1.59 10.47
C GLN A 28 -16.92 -2.40 11.69
N GLY A 29 -16.76 -1.76 12.85
CA GLY A 29 -16.52 -2.47 14.12
C GLY A 29 -15.21 -3.28 14.21
N VAL A 30 -14.23 -3.03 13.35
CA VAL A 30 -12.91 -3.70 13.35
C VAL A 30 -11.78 -2.70 13.56
N LYS A 31 -10.70 -3.13 14.23
CA LYS A 31 -9.50 -2.32 14.50
C LYS A 31 -8.43 -2.59 13.46
N ILE A 32 -8.61 -2.01 12.27
CA ILE A 32 -7.71 -2.21 11.13
C ILE A 32 -6.82 -1.00 10.92
N ASP A 33 -5.54 -1.27 10.70
CA ASP A 33 -4.58 -0.30 10.17
C ASP A 33 -3.96 -0.80 8.87
N TYR A 34 -3.21 0.05 8.17
CA TYR A 34 -2.52 -0.34 6.95
C TYR A 34 -1.18 0.36 6.76
N VAL A 35 -0.36 -0.26 5.92
CA VAL A 35 0.87 0.35 5.38
C VAL A 35 0.83 0.20 3.86
N THR A 36 1.06 1.28 3.13
CA THR A 36 1.11 1.27 1.66
C THR A 36 2.54 1.22 1.16
N HIS A 37 2.77 0.52 0.05
CA HIS A 37 4.11 0.34 -0.51
C HIS A 37 4.14 0.67 -2.00
N ASP A 38 5.16 1.40 -2.44
CA ASP A 38 5.45 1.70 -3.84
C ASP A 38 6.43 0.68 -4.46
N VAL A 39 6.08 -0.61 -4.40
CA VAL A 39 6.99 -1.72 -4.71
C VAL A 39 7.55 -1.68 -6.12
N TYR A 40 6.73 -1.32 -7.10
CA TYR A 40 7.15 -1.19 -8.50
C TYR A 40 6.21 -0.25 -9.27
N HIS A 41 6.65 0.22 -10.44
CA HIS A 41 5.95 1.28 -11.18
C HIS A 41 4.52 0.93 -11.61
N ASN A 42 4.13 -0.35 -11.68
CA ASN A 42 2.78 -0.79 -12.05
C ASN A 42 2.16 -1.75 -11.02
N ILE A 43 2.71 -1.84 -9.80
CA ILE A 43 2.21 -2.73 -8.75
C ILE A 43 1.77 -1.86 -7.58
N GLY A 44 0.48 -1.92 -7.26
CA GLY A 44 -0.05 -1.35 -6.02
C GLY A 44 0.01 -2.39 -4.90
N SER A 45 0.47 -2.01 -3.72
CA SER A 45 0.60 -2.90 -2.58
C SER A 45 0.19 -2.22 -1.27
N ILE A 46 -0.48 -2.99 -0.40
CA ILE A 46 -0.92 -2.57 0.92
C ILE A 46 -0.81 -3.76 1.89
N THR A 47 -0.17 -3.53 3.03
CA THR A 47 -0.25 -4.43 4.19
C THR A 47 -1.45 -4.02 5.02
N VAL A 48 -2.32 -4.96 5.35
CA VAL A 48 -3.48 -4.75 6.22
C VAL A 48 -3.21 -5.42 7.56
N ASN A 49 -3.25 -4.64 8.64
CA ASN A 49 -2.98 -5.09 10.00
C ASN A 49 -4.28 -5.12 10.81
N ASN A 50 -4.59 -6.24 11.45
CA ASN A 50 -5.72 -6.35 12.36
C ASN A 50 -5.24 -6.35 13.80
N TYR A 51 -5.48 -5.23 14.50
CA TYR A 51 -5.19 -5.06 15.93
C TYR A 51 -6.41 -5.35 16.82
N GLY A 52 -7.47 -5.92 16.24
CA GLY A 52 -8.67 -6.33 16.95
C GLY A 52 -8.59 -7.75 17.50
N ASP A 53 -9.61 -8.08 18.29
CA ASP A 53 -9.77 -9.39 18.94
C ASP A 53 -10.66 -10.34 18.11
N VAL A 54 -11.11 -9.89 16.92
CA VAL A 54 -11.95 -10.65 16.00
C VAL A 54 -11.33 -10.63 14.60
N ASP A 55 -11.56 -11.72 13.85
CA ASP A 55 -11.16 -11.80 12.45
C ASP A 55 -11.91 -10.78 11.61
N ALA A 56 -11.23 -10.23 10.60
CA ALA A 56 -11.80 -9.26 9.68
C ALA A 56 -11.82 -9.81 8.25
N LYS A 57 -12.93 -9.62 7.54
CA LYS A 57 -13.01 -9.78 6.09
C LYS A 57 -12.85 -8.42 5.44
N CYS A 58 -11.82 -8.29 4.59
CA CYS A 58 -11.45 -7.04 3.94
C CYS A 58 -11.54 -7.15 2.41
N SER A 59 -11.89 -6.04 1.78
CA SER A 59 -11.84 -5.82 0.34
C SER A 59 -10.94 -4.62 0.05
N ALA A 60 -9.85 -4.87 -0.68
CA ALA A 60 -8.95 -3.84 -1.18
C ALA A 60 -9.22 -3.64 -2.68
N VAL A 61 -9.75 -2.48 -3.04
CA VAL A 61 -10.00 -2.10 -4.45
C VAL A 61 -8.91 -1.12 -4.89
N PHE A 62 -8.02 -1.59 -5.75
CA PHE A 62 -6.93 -0.81 -6.33
C PHE A 62 -7.39 -0.13 -7.62
N VAL A 63 -7.15 1.18 -7.72
CA VAL A 63 -7.56 2.01 -8.86
C VAL A 63 -6.34 2.79 -9.38
N ASN A 64 -6.04 2.61 -10.67
CA ASN A 64 -4.99 3.35 -11.39
C ASN A 64 -5.60 4.12 -12.58
N GLY A 65 -5.91 5.41 -12.37
CA GLY A 65 -6.39 6.29 -13.45
C GLY A 65 -7.60 5.71 -14.22
N PRO A 66 -7.57 5.68 -15.57
CA PRO A 66 -8.66 5.14 -16.39
C PRO A 66 -8.64 3.60 -16.51
N GLU A 67 -7.70 2.90 -15.87
CA GLU A 67 -7.70 1.43 -15.86
C GLU A 67 -8.83 0.87 -14.99
N ALA A 68 -9.38 -0.27 -15.40
CA ALA A 68 -10.43 -0.94 -14.63
C ALA A 68 -9.93 -1.28 -13.20
N PRO A 69 -10.72 -0.97 -12.15
CA PRO A 69 -10.35 -1.30 -10.78
C PRO A 69 -10.09 -2.80 -10.57
N ARG A 70 -9.15 -3.12 -9.70
CA ARG A 70 -8.82 -4.49 -9.31
C ARG A 70 -9.18 -4.71 -7.86
N THR A 71 -10.07 -5.65 -7.59
CA THR A 71 -10.51 -5.97 -6.22
C THR A 71 -9.81 -7.22 -5.73
N ARG A 72 -9.28 -7.16 -4.51
CA ARG A 72 -8.75 -8.31 -3.76
C ARG A 72 -9.53 -8.47 -2.47
N HIS A 73 -10.00 -9.67 -2.21
CA HIS A 73 -10.62 -10.03 -0.95
C HIS A 73 -9.64 -10.82 -0.11
N VAL A 74 -9.57 -10.50 1.18
CA VAL A 74 -8.66 -11.12 2.13
C VAL A 74 -9.33 -11.25 3.48
N GLN A 75 -8.99 -12.31 4.22
CA GLN A 75 -9.34 -12.44 5.62
C GLN A 75 -8.08 -12.16 6.45
N VAL A 76 -8.20 -11.27 7.42
CA VAL A 76 -7.09 -10.89 8.32
C VAL A 76 -7.49 -11.33 9.72
N GLY A 77 -6.81 -12.37 10.21
CA GLY A 77 -7.07 -12.90 11.54
C GLY A 77 -6.81 -11.87 12.65
N ALA A 78 -7.41 -12.05 13.82
CA ALA A 78 -7.13 -11.22 14.99
C ALA A 78 -5.63 -11.19 15.32
N GLY A 79 -5.06 -9.99 15.49
CA GLY A 79 -3.63 -9.80 15.75
C GLY A 79 -2.70 -10.14 14.57
N GLN A 80 -3.23 -10.40 13.37
CA GLN A 80 -2.45 -10.78 12.19
C GLN A 80 -2.36 -9.65 11.17
N SER A 81 -1.42 -9.81 10.24
CA SER A 81 -1.20 -8.90 9.11
C SER A 81 -1.17 -9.69 7.81
N VAL A 82 -1.70 -9.10 6.73
CA VAL A 82 -1.65 -9.71 5.40
C VAL A 82 -1.27 -8.67 4.35
N ASP A 83 -0.36 -9.05 3.46
CA ASP A 83 0.02 -8.26 2.30
C ASP A 83 -0.93 -8.52 1.12
N VAL A 84 -1.41 -7.43 0.52
CA VAL A 84 -2.32 -7.47 -0.62
C VAL A 84 -1.75 -6.63 -1.73
N SER A 85 -1.63 -7.20 -2.92
CA SER A 85 -1.11 -6.50 -4.09
C SER A 85 -1.94 -6.74 -5.35
N SER A 86 -1.81 -5.80 -6.29
CA SER A 86 -2.37 -5.93 -7.63
C SER A 86 -1.46 -5.28 -8.65
N THR A 87 -1.26 -5.99 -9.76
CA THR A 87 -0.51 -5.51 -10.92
C THR A 87 -1.46 -4.89 -11.93
N PHE A 88 -1.04 -3.76 -12.50
CA PHE A 88 -1.72 -3.02 -13.55
C PHE A 88 -0.99 -3.19 -14.89
N ASN A 89 -1.72 -2.98 -15.98
CA ASN A 89 -1.14 -3.01 -17.33
C ASN A 89 -0.33 -1.74 -17.62
N ARG A 90 -0.64 -0.63 -16.94
CA ARG A 90 0.02 0.67 -17.10
C ARG A 90 0.76 1.06 -15.82
N SER A 91 1.77 1.90 -15.95
CA SER A 91 2.43 2.52 -14.80
C SER A 91 1.43 3.36 -13.98
N ILE A 92 1.61 3.34 -12.68
CA ILE A 92 0.81 4.06 -11.69
C ILE A 92 1.27 5.51 -11.66
N ILE A 93 0.35 6.42 -11.97
CA ILE A 93 0.57 7.86 -11.80
C ILE A 93 0.10 8.29 -10.41
N LYS A 94 -1.02 7.72 -9.97
CA LYS A 94 -1.62 7.93 -8.65
C LYS A 94 -2.41 6.69 -8.26
N LEU A 95 -2.05 6.06 -7.15
CA LEU A 95 -2.73 4.89 -6.65
C LEU A 95 -3.85 5.31 -5.70
N ARG A 96 -5.07 4.84 -5.95
CA ARG A 96 -6.15 4.92 -4.95
C ARG A 96 -6.53 3.52 -4.52
N ILE A 97 -6.58 3.30 -3.21
CA ILE A 97 -7.00 2.03 -2.62
C ILE A 97 -8.25 2.31 -1.79
N ARG A 98 -9.36 1.64 -2.09
CA ARG A 98 -10.50 1.60 -1.18
C ARG A 98 -10.38 0.35 -0.33
N LEU A 99 -10.22 0.54 0.97
CA LEU A 99 -10.11 -0.54 1.94
C LEU A 99 -11.39 -0.59 2.78
N ASN A 100 -12.21 -1.60 2.51
CA ASN A 100 -13.41 -1.89 3.28
C ASN A 100 -13.17 -3.12 4.14
N CYS A 101 -13.40 -3.04 5.45
CA CYS A 101 -13.26 -4.15 6.37
C CYS A 101 -14.44 -4.22 7.34
N GLN A 102 -14.86 -5.44 7.63
CA GLN A 102 -15.94 -5.76 8.55
C GLN A 102 -15.62 -7.09 9.27
N PRO A 103 -16.28 -7.42 10.39
CA PRO A 103 -16.02 -8.67 11.10
C PRO A 103 -16.34 -9.86 10.19
N ALA A 104 -15.51 -10.89 10.25
CA ALA A 104 -15.62 -12.05 9.37
C ALA A 104 -16.96 -12.79 9.53
#